data_AF-A0A431V9D2-F1
#
_entry.id   AF-A0A431V9D2-F1
#
_cell.length_a   1.000
_cell.length_b   1.000
_cell.length_c   1.000
_cell.angle_alpha   90.00
_cell.angle_beta   90.00
_cell.angle_gamma   90.00
#
_symmetry.space_group_name_H-M   'P 1'
#
loop_
_entity.id
_entity.type
_entity.pdbx_description
1 polymer ?
#
loop_
_entity_poly.entity_id
_entity_poly.type
_entity_poly.pdbx_seq_one_letter_code
_entity_poly.pdbx_strand_id
1 'polypeptide(L)'
;GGDNRFWLSESTGSGFVAPHMVVAEGGTFQVGQAQYADVNGDGKADLLFQDNDNNFYLSESTGNGFASPHLVTDHDGSFQVGQAQYADITGDGKADLIFQGNDNRFWLSESTGSGFASAHVAVAHGGAFVAGKAQYADVNGDGKA
;
A
#
# COMPACT_ATOMS: atom_id res chain seq x y z
N GLY A 1 -17.14 -2.13 2.69
CA GLY A 1 -17.57 -3.06 3.75
C GLY A 1 -17.04 -4.43 3.39
N GLY A 2 -17.54 -5.51 4.03
CA GLY A 2 -17.20 -6.91 3.64
C GLY A 2 -17.74 -7.33 2.26
N ASP A 3 -18.13 -6.36 1.44
CA ASP A 3 -18.66 -6.44 0.10
C ASP A 3 -17.67 -5.94 -0.95
N ASN A 4 -16.44 -5.60 -0.54
CA ASN A 4 -15.34 -5.20 -1.43
C ASN A 4 -15.68 -4.03 -2.36
N ARG A 5 -16.58 -3.16 -1.90
CA ARG A 5 -16.92 -1.92 -2.58
C ARG A 5 -16.14 -0.77 -1.97
N PHE A 6 -15.42 -0.07 -2.83
CA PHE A 6 -14.74 1.18 -2.50
C PHE A 6 -15.59 2.35 -2.94
N TRP A 7 -15.75 3.30 -2.03
CA TRP A 7 -16.52 4.52 -2.24
C TRP A 7 -15.58 5.70 -2.15
N LEU A 8 -15.68 6.61 -3.11
CA LEU A 8 -14.92 7.84 -3.14
C LEU A 8 -15.85 9.01 -2.82
N SER A 9 -15.34 9.93 -2.00
CA SER A 9 -15.96 11.19 -1.66
C SER A 9 -14.89 12.25 -1.81
N GLU A 10 -14.97 13.03 -2.89
CA GLU A 10 -13.96 14.04 -3.22
C GLU A 10 -14.07 15.25 -2.29
N SER A 11 -12.92 15.78 -1.87
CA SER A 11 -12.86 16.98 -1.04
C SER A 11 -13.21 18.23 -1.84
N THR A 12 -13.99 19.13 -1.25
CA THR A 12 -14.25 20.48 -1.77
C THR A 12 -13.38 21.55 -1.10
N GLY A 13 -12.44 21.13 -0.25
CA GLY A 13 -11.65 22.03 0.61
C GLY A 13 -12.41 22.55 1.85
N SER A 14 -13.73 22.38 1.91
CA SER A 14 -14.58 22.76 3.05
C SER A 14 -15.56 21.66 3.48
N GLY A 15 -15.55 20.54 2.78
CA GLY A 15 -16.39 19.37 2.99
C GLY A 15 -16.10 18.32 1.92
N PHE A 16 -17.04 17.41 1.71
CA PHE A 16 -16.92 16.38 0.68
C PHE A 16 -18.20 16.26 -0.14
N VAL A 17 -18.08 15.88 -1.41
CA VAL A 17 -19.23 15.55 -2.26
C VAL A 17 -19.87 14.23 -1.81
N ALA A 18 -21.13 13.99 -2.20
CA ALA A 18 -21.80 12.74 -1.87
C ALA A 18 -20.97 11.52 -2.34
N PRO A 19 -20.74 10.51 -1.49
CA PRO A 19 -19.92 9.37 -1.84
C PRO A 19 -20.56 8.60 -3.00
N HIS A 20 -19.73 8.20 -3.96
CA HIS A 20 -20.11 7.32 -5.06
C HIS A 20 -19.17 6.11 -5.12
N MET A 21 -19.68 4.98 -5.62
CA MET A 21 -18.90 3.75 -5.72
C MET A 21 -17.94 3.87 -6.90
N VAL A 22 -16.65 3.62 -6.65
CA VAL A 22 -15.58 3.71 -7.68
C VAL A 22 -15.04 2.35 -8.08
N VAL A 23 -15.08 1.38 -7.16
CA VAL A 23 -14.63 0.03 -7.40
C VAL A 23 -15.58 -0.93 -6.69
N ALA A 24 -15.94 -2.03 -7.35
CA ALA A 24 -16.72 -3.12 -6.79
C ALA A 24 -16.07 -4.43 -7.20
N GLU A 25 -15.11 -4.88 -6.40
CA GLU A 25 -14.36 -6.08 -6.71
C GLU A 25 -15.08 -7.32 -6.17
N GLY A 26 -15.18 -8.37 -6.99
CA GLY A 26 -15.50 -9.71 -6.49
C GLY A 26 -14.34 -10.29 -5.69
N GLY A 27 -14.58 -11.30 -4.85
CA GLY A 27 -13.52 -12.05 -4.15
C GLY A 27 -13.50 -11.88 -2.62
N THR A 28 -12.40 -12.23 -1.99
CA THR A 28 -12.23 -12.16 -0.53
C THR A 28 -11.03 -11.29 -0.17
N PHE A 29 -11.27 -10.00 0.12
CA PHE A 29 -10.23 -9.12 0.65
C PHE A 29 -10.16 -9.16 2.17
N GLN A 30 -9.00 -8.81 2.69
CA GLN A 30 -8.84 -8.58 4.12
C GLN A 30 -9.49 -7.26 4.51
N VAL A 31 -10.46 -7.36 5.42
CA VAL A 31 -11.18 -6.18 5.94
C VAL A 31 -10.18 -5.25 6.64
N GLY A 32 -10.19 -3.97 6.25
CA GLY A 32 -9.39 -2.92 6.90
C GLY A 32 -7.94 -2.83 6.40
N GLN A 33 -7.58 -3.52 5.32
CA GLN A 33 -6.23 -3.51 4.74
C GLN A 33 -6.09 -2.64 3.50
N ALA A 34 -7.13 -1.89 3.12
CA ALA A 34 -7.04 -0.95 2.03
C ALA A 34 -6.18 0.26 2.43
N GLN A 35 -5.19 0.58 1.60
CA GLN A 35 -4.32 1.73 1.78
C GLN A 35 -4.25 2.55 0.48
N TYR A 36 -3.79 3.78 0.61
CA TYR A 36 -3.67 4.70 -0.52
C TYR A 36 -2.27 5.31 -0.55
N ALA A 37 -1.62 5.22 -1.71
CA ALA A 37 -0.28 5.77 -1.92
C ALA A 37 -0.03 5.99 -3.42
N ASP A 38 0.84 6.96 -3.77
CA ASP A 38 1.20 7.26 -5.16
C ASP A 38 2.26 6.27 -5.65
N VAL A 39 1.84 5.12 -6.20
CA VAL A 39 2.76 4.04 -6.60
C VAL A 39 3.37 4.35 -7.95
N ASN A 40 2.65 5.04 -8.83
CA ASN A 40 3.11 5.36 -10.18
C ASN A 40 3.89 6.68 -10.29
N GLY A 41 3.85 7.53 -9.27
CA GLY A 41 4.54 8.83 -9.21
C GLY A 41 3.85 9.93 -9.99
N ASP A 42 2.54 9.82 -10.25
CA ASP A 42 1.76 10.80 -11.00
C ASP A 42 1.14 11.90 -10.15
N GLY A 43 1.37 11.85 -8.83
CA GLY A 43 0.86 12.78 -7.83
C GLY A 43 -0.54 12.43 -7.32
N LYS A 44 -1.13 11.30 -7.73
CA LYS A 44 -2.43 10.82 -7.25
C LYS A 44 -2.24 9.59 -6.38
N ALA A 45 -3.06 9.47 -5.35
CA ALA A 45 -3.03 8.27 -4.51
C ALA A 45 -3.75 7.12 -5.23
N ASP A 46 -3.01 6.06 -5.51
CA ASP A 46 -3.52 4.78 -6.00
C ASP A 46 -4.10 3.95 -4.84
N LEU A 47 -4.95 2.98 -5.16
CA LEU A 47 -5.55 2.08 -4.18
C LEU A 47 -4.77 0.76 -4.12
N LEU A 48 -4.31 0.40 -2.93
CA LEU A 48 -3.66 -0.86 -2.62
C LEU A 48 -4.49 -1.67 -1.65
N PHE A 49 -4.58 -2.97 -1.88
CA PHE A 49 -5.28 -3.89 -0.99
C PHE A 49 -4.74 -5.31 -1.09
N GLN A 50 -5.09 -6.11 -0.08
CA GLN A 50 -4.62 -7.47 0.10
C GLN A 50 -5.79 -8.45 0.21
N ASP A 51 -5.64 -9.62 -0.41
CA ASP A 51 -6.55 -10.74 -0.25
C ASP A 51 -6.15 -11.71 0.89
N ASN A 52 -7.00 -12.71 1.13
CA ASN A 52 -6.74 -13.72 2.17
C ASN A 52 -5.59 -14.67 1.85
N ASP A 53 -5.20 -14.76 0.58
CA ASP A 53 -4.09 -15.57 0.08
C ASP A 53 -2.78 -14.78 0.02
N ASN A 54 -2.76 -13.60 0.66
CA ASN A 54 -1.60 -12.72 0.77
C ASN A 54 -1.14 -12.09 -0.56
N ASN A 55 -2.02 -12.07 -1.55
CA ASN A 55 -1.80 -11.35 -2.79
C ASN A 55 -2.06 -9.86 -2.61
N PHE A 56 -1.17 -9.02 -3.14
CA PHE A 56 -1.32 -7.57 -3.18
C PHE A 56 -1.78 -7.12 -4.55
N TYR A 57 -2.78 -6.27 -4.55
CA TYR A 57 -3.37 -5.71 -5.75
C TYR A 57 -3.18 -4.19 -5.77
N LEU A 58 -2.96 -3.66 -6.97
CA LEU A 58 -2.91 -2.24 -7.25
C LEU A 58 -4.08 -1.89 -8.16
N SER A 59 -4.72 -0.77 -7.86
CA SER A 59 -5.76 -0.15 -8.67
C SER A 59 -5.37 1.32 -8.84
N GLU A 60 -4.87 1.66 -10.03
CA GLU A 60 -4.30 2.98 -10.31
C GLU A 60 -5.40 4.05 -10.34
N SER A 61 -5.09 5.23 -9.82
CA SER A 61 -6.02 6.37 -9.79
C SER A 61 -6.23 6.95 -11.18
N THR A 62 -7.49 7.06 -11.60
CA THR A 62 -7.87 7.79 -12.82
C THR A 62 -8.13 9.28 -12.54
N GLY A 63 -8.02 9.70 -11.27
CA GLY A 63 -8.35 11.05 -10.78
C GLY A 63 -9.82 11.27 -10.44
N ASN A 64 -10.72 10.39 -10.87
CA ASN A 64 -12.15 10.39 -10.54
C ASN A 64 -12.68 8.99 -10.18
N GLY A 65 -11.76 8.07 -9.90
CA GLY A 65 -12.01 6.64 -9.73
C GLY A 65 -10.70 5.87 -9.80
N PHE A 66 -10.81 4.56 -10.00
CA PHE A 66 -9.64 3.70 -10.15
C PHE A 66 -9.79 2.73 -11.32
N ALA A 67 -8.67 2.34 -11.92
CA ALA A 67 -8.60 1.30 -12.93
C ALA A 67 -8.90 -0.09 -12.34
N SER A 68 -9.24 -1.06 -13.19
CA SER A 68 -9.40 -2.44 -12.72
C SER A 68 -8.12 -2.94 -12.05
N PRO A 69 -8.22 -3.61 -10.89
CA PRO A 69 -7.05 -4.01 -10.15
C PRO A 69 -6.30 -5.15 -10.83
N HIS A 70 -4.99 -5.18 -10.61
CA HIS A 70 -4.12 -6.28 -11.02
C HIS A 70 -3.20 -6.69 -9.89
N LEU A 71 -2.80 -7.95 -9.90
CA LEU A 71 -1.83 -8.52 -8.97
C LEU A 71 -0.47 -7.86 -9.19
N VAL A 72 0.14 -7.36 -8.12
CA VAL A 72 1.46 -6.70 -8.18
C VAL A 72 2.56 -7.44 -7.43
N THR A 73 2.22 -8.24 -6.41
CA THR A 73 3.16 -9.10 -5.67
C THR A 73 2.40 -10.03 -4.72
N ASP A 74 3.01 -11.14 -4.32
CA ASP A 74 2.53 -12.09 -3.30
C ASP A 74 3.58 -12.40 -2.20
N HIS A 75 4.82 -11.94 -2.38
CA HIS A 75 5.98 -12.11 -1.47
C HIS A 75 6.16 -13.52 -0.85
N ASP A 76 5.65 -14.56 -1.53
CA ASP A 76 5.66 -15.95 -1.08
C ASP A 76 5.21 -16.16 0.38
N GLY A 77 4.28 -15.33 0.89
CA GLY A 77 3.64 -15.51 2.20
C GLY A 77 4.53 -15.32 3.45
N SER A 78 5.74 -14.75 3.31
CA SER A 78 6.71 -14.60 4.41
C SER A 78 6.59 -13.31 5.23
N PHE A 79 5.41 -12.68 5.27
CA PHE A 79 5.18 -11.43 5.98
C PHE A 79 4.06 -11.55 7.03
N GLN A 80 4.04 -10.60 7.97
CA GLN A 80 2.94 -10.49 8.91
C GLN A 80 1.77 -9.73 8.28
N VAL A 81 0.62 -10.40 8.22
CA VAL A 81 -0.62 -9.83 7.71
C VAL A 81 -0.92 -8.48 8.36
N GLY A 82 -1.25 -7.50 7.51
CA GLY A 82 -1.53 -6.13 7.93
C GLY A 82 -0.35 -5.31 8.41
N GLN A 83 0.87 -5.72 8.05
CA GLN A 83 2.11 -4.98 8.33
C GLN A 83 2.73 -4.35 7.08
N ALA A 84 2.05 -4.38 5.94
CA ALA A 84 2.48 -3.63 4.75
C ALA A 84 2.20 -2.13 4.95
N GLN A 85 3.17 -1.31 4.58
CA GLN A 85 3.06 0.14 4.49
C GLN A 85 3.66 0.60 3.17
N TYR A 86 3.22 1.77 2.70
CA TYR A 86 3.62 2.34 1.42
C TYR A 86 4.12 3.76 1.62
N ALA A 87 5.36 4.04 1.23
CA ALA A 87 6.00 5.35 1.37
C ALA A 87 7.17 5.48 0.38
N ASP A 88 7.54 6.71 0.02
CA ASP A 88 8.74 6.96 -0.82
C ASP A 88 10.01 6.77 0.03
N ILE A 89 10.61 5.57 -0.05
CA ILE A 89 11.80 5.19 0.71
C ILE A 89 13.05 5.49 -0.12
N THR A 90 12.96 5.34 -1.44
CA THR A 90 14.09 5.56 -2.35
C THR A 90 14.32 7.04 -2.69
N GLY A 91 13.29 7.88 -2.54
CA GLY A 91 13.28 9.29 -2.89
C GLY A 91 13.07 9.53 -4.39
N ASP A 92 12.42 8.60 -5.09
CA ASP A 92 12.19 8.66 -6.53
C ASP A 92 10.82 9.25 -6.90
N GLY A 93 10.03 9.63 -5.90
CA GLY A 93 8.68 10.17 -6.04
C GLY A 93 7.60 9.09 -6.12
N LYS A 94 7.93 7.82 -5.95
CA LYS A 94 6.95 6.71 -5.92
C LYS A 94 6.91 6.07 -4.53
N ALA A 95 5.73 5.62 -4.13
CA ALA A 95 5.55 4.88 -2.91
C ALA A 95 6.06 3.43 -3.07
N ASP A 96 7.14 3.12 -2.36
CA ASP A 96 7.69 1.77 -2.21
C ASP A 96 6.89 0.98 -1.17
N LEU A 97 6.93 -0.35 -1.28
CA LEU A 97 6.34 -1.27 -0.30
C LEU A 97 7.37 -1.65 0.75
N ILE A 98 7.08 -1.38 2.02
CA ILE A 98 7.86 -1.83 3.16
C ILE A 98 7.00 -2.68 4.10
N PHE A 99 7.53 -3.81 4.55
CA PHE A 99 6.79 -4.74 5.40
C PHE A 99 7.69 -5.49 6.39
N GLN A 100 7.06 -5.94 7.48
CA GLN A 100 7.72 -6.76 8.50
C GLN A 100 7.59 -8.26 8.17
N GLY A 101 8.72 -8.95 8.11
CA GLY A 101 8.82 -10.40 8.01
C GLY A 101 8.65 -11.12 9.35
N ASN A 102 8.30 -12.41 9.31
CA ASN A 102 8.20 -13.27 10.50
C ASN A 102 9.56 -13.51 11.22
N ASP A 103 10.65 -13.11 10.59
CA ASP A 103 12.03 -13.20 11.06
C ASP A 103 12.52 -11.91 11.75
N ASN A 104 11.60 -10.98 12.05
CA ASN A 104 11.88 -9.65 12.59
C ASN A 104 12.79 -8.78 11.70
N ARG A 105 12.84 -9.06 10.39
CA ARG A 105 13.46 -8.18 9.40
C ARG A 105 12.41 -7.33 8.71
N PHE A 106 12.83 -6.16 8.25
CA PHE A 106 12.03 -5.32 7.37
C PHE A 106 12.51 -5.47 5.95
N TRP A 107 11.55 -5.68 5.07
CA TRP A 107 11.76 -5.94 3.67
C TRP A 107 11.24 -4.75 2.88
N LEU A 108 12.02 -4.33 1.89
CA LEU A 108 11.68 -3.25 0.97
C LEU A 108 11.53 -3.83 -0.44
N SER A 109 10.44 -3.42 -1.07
CA SER A 109 10.10 -3.69 -2.46
C SER A 109 9.92 -2.34 -3.15
N GLU A 110 10.88 -1.98 -4.00
CA GLU A 110 10.85 -0.70 -4.70
C GLU A 110 9.72 -0.66 -5.72
N SER A 111 9.05 0.48 -5.85
CA SER A 111 8.03 0.67 -6.87
C SER A 111 8.65 0.71 -8.26
N THR A 112 8.06 -0.03 -9.18
CA THR A 112 8.37 0.02 -10.62
C THR A 112 7.45 0.97 -11.38
N GLY A 113 6.48 1.58 -10.69
CA GLY A 113 5.43 2.42 -11.26
C GLY A 113 4.16 1.68 -11.66
N SER A 114 4.20 0.35 -11.82
CA SER A 114 3.01 -0.48 -12.09
C SER A 114 2.93 -1.74 -11.21
N GLY A 115 3.83 -1.83 -10.22
CA GLY A 115 3.98 -2.94 -9.28
C GLY A 115 5.29 -2.81 -8.51
N PHE A 116 5.77 -3.91 -7.93
CA PHE A 116 6.95 -3.88 -7.06
C PHE A 116 8.07 -4.80 -7.56
N ALA A 117 9.32 -4.35 -7.38
CA ALA A 117 10.49 -5.17 -7.62
C ALA A 117 10.60 -6.31 -6.58
N SER A 118 11.54 -7.25 -6.75
CA SER A 118 11.76 -8.29 -5.74
C SER A 118 12.18 -7.69 -4.40
N ALA A 119 11.55 -8.14 -3.32
CA ALA A 119 11.86 -7.67 -1.98
C ALA A 119 13.29 -8.03 -1.56
N HIS A 120 13.94 -7.10 -0.86
CA HIS A 120 15.23 -7.30 -0.22
C HIS A 120 15.20 -6.79 1.21
N VAL A 121 16.13 -7.27 2.04
CA VAL A 121 16.21 -6.83 3.44
C VAL A 121 16.69 -5.38 3.48
N ALA A 122 15.84 -4.47 3.94
CA ALA A 122 16.18 -3.07 4.16
C ALA A 122 16.92 -2.89 5.49
N VAL A 123 16.38 -3.49 6.56
CA VAL A 123 16.99 -3.41 7.87
C VAL A 123 16.70 -4.66 8.70
N ALA A 124 17.66 -5.01 9.55
CA ALA A 124 17.51 -6.03 10.57
C ALA A 124 17.62 -5.34 11.94
N HIS A 125 16.48 -5.08 12.56
CA HIS A 125 16.47 -4.60 13.94
C HIS A 125 16.79 -5.77 14.89
N GLY A 126 17.68 -5.54 15.85
CA GLY A 126 17.91 -6.50 16.93
C GLY A 126 16.76 -6.50 17.94
N GLY A 127 16.39 -7.67 18.46
CA GLY A 127 15.40 -7.83 19.52
C GLY A 127 14.01 -8.28 19.04
N ALA A 128 13.07 -8.35 19.98
CA ALA A 128 11.68 -8.70 19.70
C ALA A 128 10.90 -7.43 19.30
N PHE A 129 10.07 -7.54 18.26
CA PHE A 129 9.20 -6.45 17.81
C PHE A 129 7.73 -6.78 18.10
N VAL A 130 6.92 -5.75 18.32
CA VAL A 130 5.46 -5.89 18.43
C VAL A 130 4.86 -5.56 17.06
N ALA A 131 4.23 -6.55 16.44
CA ALA A 131 3.48 -6.38 15.20
C ALA A 131 2.58 -5.14 15.27
N GLY A 132 2.55 -4.35 14.20
CA GLY A 132 1.66 -3.20 14.03
C GLY A 132 2.21 -1.89 14.56
N LYS A 133 3.47 -1.86 15.01
CA LYS A 133 4.07 -0.67 15.65
C LYS A 133 5.17 0.01 14.85
N ALA A 134 5.55 -0.52 13.70
CA ALA A 134 6.49 0.14 12.80
C ALA A 134 5.81 1.32 12.11
N GLN A 135 6.55 2.42 11.94
CA GLN A 135 6.15 3.62 11.23
C GLN A 135 7.38 4.13 10.47
N TYR A 136 7.18 4.67 9.28
CA TYR A 136 8.24 5.23 8.43
C TYR A 136 7.87 6.68 8.11
N ALA A 137 8.84 7.59 8.18
CA ALA A 137 8.61 9.02 8.06
C ALA A 137 9.93 9.76 7.79
N ASP A 138 9.85 10.78 6.93
CA ASP A 138 10.97 11.67 6.67
C ASP A 138 11.20 12.62 7.86
N VAL A 139 12.11 12.22 8.77
CA VAL A 139 12.43 13.00 9.98
C VAL A 139 13.51 14.06 9.71
N ASN A 140 14.34 13.87 8.69
CA ASN A 140 15.48 14.75 8.40
C ASN A 140 15.20 15.78 7.30
N GLY A 141 14.09 15.64 6.57
CA GLY A 141 13.64 16.51 5.50
C GLY A 141 14.32 16.27 4.14
N ASP A 142 14.87 15.07 3.89
CA ASP A 142 15.56 14.74 2.65
C ASP A 142 14.64 14.22 1.53
N GLY A 143 13.34 14.11 1.80
CA GLY A 143 12.33 13.61 0.88
C GLY A 143 12.19 12.10 0.89
N LYS A 144 12.80 11.38 1.84
CA LYS A 144 12.71 9.93 1.99
C LYS A 144 12.18 9.56 3.37
N ALA A 145 11.25 8.60 3.41
CA ALA A 145 10.63 8.15 4.65
C ALA A 145 11.49 7.16 5.47
#